data_AF-A0A938UP29-F1
#
_entry.id   AF-A0A938UP29-F1
#
_cell.length_a   1.000
_cell.length_b   1.000
_cell.length_c   1.000
_cell.angle_alpha   90.00
_cell.angle_beta   90.00
_cell.angle_gamma   90.00
#
_symmetry.space_group_name_H-M   'P 1'
#
loop_
_entity.id
_entity.type
_entity.pdbx_description
1 polymer ?
#
loop_
_entity_poly.entity_id
_entity_poly.type
_entity_poly.pdbx_seq_one_letter_code
_entity_poly.pdbx_strand_id
1 'polypeptide(L)'
;MAQRVDFAFFPGVREENMLATLNKVYGHIRRNALTAREFRDWLKDENLWNKDEMPQLLSLCDIWTEGAVRLGPWAERFFAADTEEAMREQVYKRLCDENLLLVKYALEALDTEGGGRLHSTHELHRLLTSYVYPGKHVTLEPFKNWIKWAVVSGRVKMIGIRWGLTDLGKQAVPRMRTVDPDEFLEDEKAAGPGAVAAPAAAAPAPAPPKPAAAEPAKVAAAVAAKPAPKKDDDPDEDLDLPPEAEPVDDSVFSRYEQQFSEPTAAAPPAAPGKPDRVAPLPAAVAPAVKAGAAAAPAVVETAPAQPSDAAVAVRDTAAPQVLVRYVRSETACGSAPLGPAEVVAALRDHGRTLGLGGGSLLLAHGIEPRMAQNEPARHLFLAALVARGYALTGDGRLVDALIERTGGTLAPLALLLDRPEALVDGLGKWQLTASDPQCTALRGLLVDAAIGGRAIKAQPDLPQQLAAATASDALVTQLLQGILRGAPQVAAFWVVREKVRAGVWQRPAATDIAFVPWRAVRLMAYRLRLVDSHFADGPAMLAVARRLCTLFPPGSVEAAALEALAPGDHLRFDCVQPVVCQRPCAVHRGEA
;
A
#
# COMPACT_ATOMS: atom_id res chain seq x y z
N MET A 1 2.43 9.28 -38.44
CA MET A 1 1.88 10.44 -37.71
C MET A 1 3.02 11.02 -36.88
N ALA A 2 2.86 12.13 -36.17
CA ALA A 2 3.86 12.47 -35.16
C ALA A 2 3.60 11.57 -33.93
N GLN A 3 4.62 10.83 -33.47
CA GLN A 3 4.52 10.03 -32.25
C GLN A 3 4.18 10.94 -31.07
N ARG A 4 3.06 10.68 -30.41
CA ARG A 4 2.67 11.44 -29.22
C ARG A 4 3.61 11.11 -28.07
N VAL A 5 4.15 12.16 -27.43
CA VAL A 5 4.98 12.05 -26.22
C VAL A 5 4.31 12.64 -24.99
N ASP A 6 3.25 13.44 -25.17
CA ASP A 6 2.54 14.10 -24.08
C ASP A 6 1.26 13.33 -23.75
N PHE A 7 1.31 12.53 -22.69
CA PHE A 7 0.18 11.79 -22.14
C PHE A 7 -0.29 12.45 -20.84
N ALA A 8 -1.58 12.69 -20.77
CA ALA A 8 -2.25 13.26 -19.60
C ALA A 8 -3.25 12.25 -19.02
N PHE A 9 -3.65 12.45 -17.77
CA PHE A 9 -4.64 11.63 -17.07
C PHE A 9 -5.62 12.55 -16.31
N PHE A 10 -6.84 12.12 -16.04
CA PHE A 10 -7.74 12.93 -15.21
C PHE A 10 -7.17 13.05 -13.79
N PRO A 11 -7.12 14.27 -13.21
CA PRO A 11 -6.58 14.49 -11.88
C PRO A 11 -7.44 13.76 -10.84
N GLY A 12 -6.78 13.09 -9.88
CA GLY A 12 -7.45 12.38 -8.77
C GLY A 12 -8.23 11.11 -9.16
N VAL A 13 -8.38 10.80 -10.44
CA VAL A 13 -9.06 9.58 -10.90
C VAL A 13 -8.11 8.39 -10.80
N ARG A 14 -8.57 7.31 -10.16
CA ARG A 14 -7.85 6.04 -10.09
C ARG A 14 -8.04 5.24 -11.37
N GLU A 15 -7.08 4.38 -11.71
CA GLU A 15 -7.06 3.60 -12.94
C GLU A 15 -8.32 2.76 -13.11
N GLU A 16 -8.81 2.13 -12.04
CA GLU A 16 -10.04 1.33 -12.03
C GLU A 16 -11.31 2.13 -12.35
N ASN A 17 -11.30 3.45 -12.14
CA ASN A 17 -12.45 4.33 -12.36
C ASN A 17 -12.37 5.10 -13.68
N MET A 18 -11.29 4.95 -14.45
CA MET A 18 -11.06 5.73 -15.66
C MET A 18 -12.12 5.47 -16.73
N LEU A 19 -12.48 4.21 -17.01
CA LEU A 19 -13.48 3.88 -18.02
C LEU A 19 -14.87 4.44 -17.67
N ALA A 20 -15.27 4.33 -16.40
CA ALA A 20 -16.52 4.93 -15.91
C ALA A 20 -16.51 6.46 -16.03
N THR A 21 -15.36 7.08 -15.74
CA THR A 21 -15.17 8.54 -15.88
C THR A 21 -15.29 8.96 -17.35
N LEU A 22 -14.64 8.26 -18.28
CA LEU A 22 -14.76 8.52 -19.72
C LEU A 22 -16.21 8.39 -20.20
N ASN A 23 -16.92 7.33 -19.81
CA ASN A 23 -18.34 7.17 -20.15
C ASN A 23 -19.21 8.29 -19.59
N LYS A 24 -18.92 8.76 -18.37
CA LYS A 24 -19.61 9.91 -17.78
C LYS A 24 -19.36 11.18 -18.60
N VAL A 25 -18.10 11.48 -18.93
CA VAL A 25 -17.70 12.65 -19.72
C VAL A 25 -18.34 12.61 -21.12
N TYR A 26 -18.19 11.51 -21.84
CA TYR A 26 -18.76 11.36 -23.19
C TYR A 26 -20.28 11.39 -23.19
N GLY A 27 -20.92 10.73 -22.22
CA GLY A 27 -22.36 10.81 -22.06
C GLY A 27 -22.84 12.22 -21.75
N HIS A 28 -22.07 13.01 -20.99
CA HIS A 28 -22.39 14.41 -20.71
C HIS A 28 -22.28 15.28 -21.97
N ILE A 29 -21.22 15.13 -22.76
CA ILE A 29 -21.04 15.84 -24.05
C ILE A 29 -22.15 15.45 -25.03
N ARG A 30 -22.51 14.16 -25.13
CA ARG A 30 -23.52 13.71 -26.09
C ARG A 30 -24.95 14.17 -25.75
N ARG A 31 -25.27 14.31 -24.46
CA ARG A 31 -26.59 14.75 -23.99
C ARG A 31 -26.77 16.26 -24.03
N ASN A 32 -25.68 17.03 -23.97
CA ASN A 32 -25.73 18.48 -23.81
C ASN A 32 -24.91 19.14 -24.92
N ALA A 33 -25.51 20.09 -25.65
CA ALA A 33 -24.77 20.90 -26.63
C ALA A 33 -23.95 21.98 -25.90
N LEU A 34 -22.87 21.57 -25.23
CA LEU A 34 -22.07 22.44 -24.36
C LEU A 34 -21.15 23.35 -25.18
N THR A 35 -21.01 24.58 -24.72
CA THR A 35 -19.87 25.43 -25.11
C THR A 35 -18.59 24.98 -24.39
N ALA A 36 -17.42 25.34 -24.92
CA ALA A 36 -16.13 25.02 -24.29
C ALA A 36 -15.99 25.60 -22.87
N ARG A 37 -16.71 26.70 -22.57
CA ARG A 37 -16.74 27.30 -21.23
C ARG A 37 -17.57 26.47 -20.26
N GLU A 38 -18.80 26.10 -20.63
CA GLU A 38 -19.68 25.29 -19.79
C GLU A 38 -19.08 23.92 -19.51
N PHE A 39 -18.48 23.29 -20.52
CA PHE A 39 -17.82 22.00 -20.34
C PHE A 39 -16.63 22.08 -19.37
N ARG A 40 -15.84 23.17 -19.44
CA ARG A 40 -14.76 23.43 -18.50
C ARG A 40 -15.28 23.60 -17.07
N ASP A 41 -16.34 24.38 -16.88
CA ASP A 41 -16.87 24.64 -15.56
C ASP A 41 -17.48 23.35 -14.96
N TRP A 42 -18.16 22.53 -15.78
CA TRP A 42 -18.60 21.20 -15.37
C TRP A 42 -17.43 20.28 -14.96
N LEU A 43 -16.33 20.26 -15.72
CA LEU A 43 -15.14 19.48 -15.34
C LEU A 43 -14.52 19.96 -14.01
N LYS A 44 -14.61 21.25 -13.67
CA LYS A 44 -14.15 21.75 -12.37
C LYS A 44 -15.05 21.28 -11.24
N ASP A 45 -16.37 21.34 -11.43
CA ASP A 45 -17.35 20.88 -10.44
C ASP A 45 -17.17 19.39 -10.12
N GLU A 46 -16.76 18.61 -11.12
CA GLU A 46 -16.45 17.18 -11.00
C GLU A 46 -15.02 16.89 -10.47
N ASN A 47 -14.23 17.93 -10.17
CA ASN A 47 -12.81 17.82 -9.79
C ASN A 47 -11.93 17.11 -10.84
N LEU A 48 -12.29 17.21 -12.12
CA LEU A 48 -11.58 16.61 -13.26
C LEU A 48 -10.72 17.62 -14.03
N TRP A 49 -10.70 18.90 -13.65
CA TRP A 49 -10.01 19.95 -14.39
C TRP A 49 -8.58 20.21 -13.90
N ASN A 50 -7.60 20.04 -14.79
CA ASN A 50 -6.22 20.54 -14.63
C ASN A 50 -5.89 21.44 -15.83
N LYS A 51 -5.57 22.72 -15.59
CA LYS A 51 -5.34 23.70 -16.67
C LYS A 51 -4.21 23.27 -17.63
N ASP A 52 -3.15 22.67 -17.10
CA ASP A 52 -1.91 22.44 -17.84
C ASP A 52 -1.94 21.13 -18.65
N GLU A 53 -2.71 20.13 -18.18
CA GLU A 53 -2.81 18.81 -18.80
C GLU A 53 -4.05 18.65 -19.70
N MET A 54 -5.04 19.53 -19.56
CA MET A 54 -6.33 19.37 -20.24
C MET A 54 -6.24 19.39 -21.76
N PRO A 55 -5.49 20.28 -22.42
CA PRO A 55 -5.40 20.28 -23.89
C PRO A 55 -4.93 18.92 -24.43
N GLN A 56 -3.93 18.32 -23.78
CA GLN A 56 -3.35 17.03 -24.14
C GLN A 56 -4.33 15.89 -23.85
N LEU A 57 -5.05 15.97 -22.73
CA LEU A 57 -6.07 14.98 -22.34
C LEU A 57 -7.26 15.00 -23.30
N LEU A 58 -7.81 16.17 -23.62
CA LEU A 58 -8.93 16.30 -24.56
C LEU A 58 -8.55 15.78 -25.95
N SER A 59 -7.33 16.08 -26.39
CA SER A 59 -6.82 15.53 -27.65
C SER A 59 -6.62 14.01 -27.60
N LEU A 60 -6.15 13.45 -26.46
CA LEU A 60 -6.00 11.99 -26.30
C LEU A 60 -7.35 11.28 -26.33
N CYS A 61 -8.32 11.88 -25.65
CA CYS A 61 -9.70 11.42 -25.54
C CYS A 61 -10.53 11.73 -26.79
N ASP A 62 -9.94 12.32 -27.84
CA ASP A 62 -10.60 12.70 -29.08
C ASP A 62 -11.87 13.57 -28.83
N ILE A 63 -11.75 14.56 -27.95
CA ILE A 63 -12.79 15.56 -27.66
C ILE A 63 -12.42 16.86 -28.39
N TRP A 64 -13.29 17.33 -29.26
CA TRP A 64 -13.06 18.55 -30.03
C TRP A 64 -13.80 19.73 -29.40
N THR A 65 -13.09 20.84 -29.19
CA THR A 65 -13.60 22.04 -28.49
C THR A 65 -13.72 23.27 -29.38
N GLU A 66 -13.48 23.13 -30.68
CA GLU A 66 -13.69 24.19 -31.67
C GLU A 66 -15.19 24.41 -31.89
N GLY A 67 -15.75 25.43 -31.22
CA GLY A 67 -17.18 25.73 -31.22
C GLY A 67 -17.93 24.99 -30.11
N ALA A 68 -18.96 24.23 -30.49
CA ALA A 68 -19.65 23.34 -29.56
C ALA A 68 -18.77 22.10 -29.29
N VAL A 69 -18.69 21.69 -28.03
CA VAL A 69 -17.91 20.52 -27.64
C VAL A 69 -18.54 19.27 -28.25
N ARG A 70 -17.74 18.49 -29.01
CA ARG A 70 -18.20 17.29 -29.69
C ARG A 70 -17.22 16.13 -29.54
N LEU A 71 -17.74 14.92 -29.64
CA LEU A 71 -16.93 13.70 -29.66
C LEU A 71 -16.35 13.50 -31.05
N GLY A 72 -15.06 13.17 -31.11
CA GLY A 72 -14.38 12.73 -32.31
C GLY A 72 -14.66 11.26 -32.65
N PRO A 73 -14.18 10.78 -33.80
CA PRO A 73 -14.47 9.44 -34.29
C PRO A 73 -14.05 8.30 -33.35
N TRP A 74 -12.94 8.45 -32.63
CA TRP A 74 -12.50 7.44 -31.66
C TRP A 74 -13.39 7.46 -30.41
N ALA A 75 -13.70 8.65 -29.90
CA ALA A 75 -14.57 8.81 -28.73
C ALA A 75 -15.98 8.25 -28.98
N GLU A 76 -16.54 8.44 -30.18
CA GLU A 76 -17.81 7.83 -30.57
C GLU A 76 -17.74 6.30 -30.60
N ARG A 77 -16.66 5.71 -31.14
CA ARG A 77 -16.46 4.25 -31.13
C ARG A 77 -16.27 3.69 -29.73
N PHE A 78 -15.54 4.41 -28.87
CA PHE A 78 -15.38 4.03 -27.46
C PHE A 78 -16.74 4.06 -26.74
N PHE A 79 -17.51 5.13 -26.92
CA PHE A 79 -18.79 5.31 -26.25
C PHE A 79 -19.88 4.35 -26.76
N ALA A 80 -19.77 3.90 -28.01
CA ALA A 80 -20.65 2.89 -28.59
C ALA A 80 -20.29 1.45 -28.19
N ALA A 81 -19.20 1.22 -27.44
CA ALA A 81 -18.84 -0.11 -27.00
C ALA A 81 -19.76 -0.57 -25.86
N ASP A 82 -20.43 -1.71 -26.04
CA ASP A 82 -21.43 -2.20 -25.07
C ASP A 82 -20.81 -2.93 -23.86
N THR A 83 -19.55 -3.34 -23.95
CA THR A 83 -18.85 -4.09 -22.90
C THR A 83 -17.58 -3.38 -22.45
N GLU A 84 -17.22 -3.58 -21.18
CA GLU A 84 -15.98 -3.03 -20.63
C GLU A 84 -14.74 -3.56 -21.38
N GLU A 85 -14.76 -4.84 -21.80
CA GLU A 85 -13.69 -5.45 -22.60
C GLU A 85 -13.51 -4.74 -23.94
N ALA A 86 -14.61 -4.41 -24.63
CA ALA A 86 -14.57 -3.64 -25.87
C ALA A 86 -14.07 -2.21 -25.64
N MET A 87 -14.43 -1.57 -24.53
CA MET A 87 -13.88 -0.26 -24.15
C MET A 87 -12.36 -0.33 -23.92
N ARG A 88 -11.88 -1.34 -23.17
CA ARG A 88 -10.45 -1.59 -22.93
C ARG A 88 -9.68 -1.81 -24.23
N GLU A 89 -10.28 -2.54 -25.17
CA GLU A 89 -9.76 -2.73 -26.54
C GLU A 89 -9.63 -1.40 -27.30
N GLN A 90 -10.63 -0.51 -27.21
CA GLN A 90 -10.55 0.81 -27.85
C GLN A 90 -9.45 1.69 -27.25
N VAL A 91 -9.22 1.63 -25.93
CA VAL A 91 -8.09 2.32 -25.27
C VAL A 91 -6.76 1.77 -25.79
N TYR A 92 -6.62 0.45 -25.89
CA TYR A 92 -5.40 -0.15 -26.42
C TYR A 92 -5.11 0.27 -27.86
N LYS A 93 -6.12 0.23 -28.74
CA LYS A 93 -6.00 0.72 -30.12
C LYS A 93 -5.58 2.19 -30.17
N ARG A 94 -6.16 3.03 -29.31
CA ARG A 94 -5.75 4.45 -29.19
C ARG A 94 -4.29 4.60 -28.84
N LEU A 95 -3.78 3.82 -27.87
CA LEU A 95 -2.38 3.87 -27.48
C LEU A 95 -1.45 3.46 -28.64
N CYS A 96 -1.84 2.46 -29.43
CA CYS A 96 -1.11 2.08 -30.63
C CYS A 96 -1.14 3.17 -31.72
N ASP A 97 -2.30 3.79 -31.94
CA ASP A 97 -2.46 4.85 -32.95
C ASP A 97 -1.64 6.11 -32.59
N GLU A 98 -1.52 6.42 -31.30
CA GLU A 98 -0.80 7.59 -30.80
C GLU A 98 0.72 7.38 -30.71
N ASN A 99 1.17 6.19 -30.31
CA ASN A 99 2.60 5.86 -30.23
C ASN A 99 2.86 4.35 -30.25
N LEU A 100 2.85 3.76 -31.45
CA LEU A 100 3.04 2.31 -31.64
C LEU A 100 4.37 1.81 -31.09
N LEU A 101 5.47 2.55 -31.31
CA LEU A 101 6.80 2.15 -30.84
C LEU A 101 6.86 2.08 -29.31
N LEU A 102 6.25 3.05 -28.60
CA LEU A 102 6.21 3.04 -27.14
C LEU A 102 5.48 1.81 -26.61
N VAL A 103 4.34 1.45 -27.22
CA VAL A 103 3.59 0.23 -26.89
C VAL A 103 4.45 -1.02 -27.16
N LYS A 104 5.08 -1.11 -28.34
CA LYS A 104 5.95 -2.23 -28.71
C LYS A 104 7.04 -2.47 -27.67
N TYR A 105 7.89 -1.49 -27.43
CA TYR A 105 9.05 -1.65 -26.56
C TYR A 105 8.66 -1.88 -25.10
N ALA A 106 7.59 -1.22 -24.62
CA ALA A 106 7.13 -1.43 -23.26
C ALA A 106 6.56 -2.84 -23.05
N LEU A 107 5.75 -3.35 -23.99
CA LEU A 107 5.18 -4.69 -23.86
C LEU A 107 6.25 -5.78 -24.03
N GLU A 108 7.20 -5.62 -24.95
CA GLU A 108 8.33 -6.56 -25.11
C GLU A 108 9.22 -6.59 -23.85
N ALA A 109 9.52 -5.43 -23.27
CA ALA A 109 10.31 -5.35 -22.04
C ALA A 109 9.63 -6.04 -20.85
N LEU A 110 8.29 -5.98 -20.78
CA LEU A 110 7.49 -6.61 -19.74
C LEU A 110 7.17 -8.09 -20.01
N ASP A 111 7.50 -8.63 -21.19
CA ASP A 111 7.24 -10.02 -21.54
C ASP A 111 8.28 -10.97 -20.94
N THR A 112 7.99 -11.47 -19.75
CA THR A 112 8.86 -12.43 -19.03
C THR A 112 9.08 -13.75 -19.77
N GLU A 113 8.17 -14.15 -20.64
CA GLU A 113 8.31 -15.39 -21.44
C GLU A 113 9.25 -15.17 -22.64
N GLY A 114 9.27 -13.95 -23.15
CA GLY A 114 10.11 -13.48 -24.24
C GLY A 114 11.51 -12.99 -23.88
N GLY A 115 11.97 -13.22 -22.66
CA GLY A 115 13.27 -12.72 -22.16
C GLY A 115 13.22 -11.32 -21.54
N GLY A 116 12.06 -10.68 -21.50
CA GLY A 116 11.80 -9.49 -20.70
C GLY A 116 11.76 -9.78 -19.19
N ARG A 117 11.41 -8.78 -18.39
CA ARG A 117 11.29 -8.93 -16.93
C ARG A 117 10.27 -7.97 -16.34
N LEU A 118 9.96 -8.16 -15.06
CA LEU A 118 9.18 -7.16 -14.32
C LEU A 118 10.03 -5.91 -14.10
N HIS A 119 9.49 -4.74 -14.45
CA HIS A 119 10.14 -3.44 -14.30
C HIS A 119 9.34 -2.51 -13.41
N SER A 120 9.99 -1.75 -12.53
CA SER A 120 9.37 -0.56 -11.93
C SER A 120 9.15 0.54 -12.98
N THR A 121 8.32 1.54 -12.69
CA THR A 121 8.06 2.66 -13.62
C THR A 121 9.35 3.35 -14.05
N HIS A 122 10.27 3.61 -13.11
CA HIS A 122 11.53 4.28 -13.40
C HIS A 122 12.50 3.40 -14.21
N GLU A 123 12.56 2.10 -13.93
CA GLU A 123 13.40 1.18 -14.72
C GLU A 123 12.88 1.06 -16.16
N LEU A 124 11.56 0.94 -16.33
CA LEU A 124 10.95 0.86 -17.66
C LEU A 124 11.13 2.18 -18.43
N HIS A 125 10.93 3.31 -17.76
CA HIS A 125 11.20 4.64 -18.34
C HIS A 125 12.65 4.77 -18.80
N ARG A 126 13.64 4.45 -17.94
CA ARG A 126 15.06 4.50 -18.29
C ARG A 126 15.42 3.59 -19.46
N LEU A 127 14.82 2.39 -19.52
CA LEU A 127 15.01 1.48 -20.66
C LEU A 127 14.49 2.13 -21.95
N LEU A 128 13.29 2.72 -21.91
CA LEU A 128 12.65 3.37 -23.05
C LEU A 128 13.28 4.72 -23.43
N THR A 129 13.98 5.40 -22.52
CA THR A 129 14.74 6.62 -22.84
C THR A 129 16.21 6.34 -23.14
N SER A 130 16.63 5.07 -23.14
CA SER A 130 17.96 4.67 -23.59
C SER A 130 18.02 4.56 -25.12
N TYR A 131 19.17 4.15 -25.66
CA TYR A 131 19.42 3.95 -27.11
C TYR A 131 18.42 3.02 -27.83
N VAL A 132 17.53 2.36 -27.10
CA VAL A 132 16.55 1.40 -27.62
C VAL A 132 15.35 2.08 -28.29
N TYR A 133 15.02 3.33 -27.95
CA TYR A 133 13.85 4.03 -28.51
C TYR A 133 14.26 5.09 -29.54
N PRO A 134 13.96 4.89 -30.83
CA PRO A 134 14.38 5.80 -31.90
C PRO A 134 13.48 7.04 -32.07
N GLY A 135 12.40 7.17 -31.30
CA GLY A 135 11.46 8.28 -31.34
C GLY A 135 11.81 9.45 -30.42
N LYS A 136 10.96 10.49 -30.40
CA LYS A 136 11.09 11.61 -29.45
C LYS A 136 10.89 11.10 -28.02
N HIS A 137 11.84 11.36 -27.14
CA HIS A 137 11.77 10.84 -25.77
C HIS A 137 10.55 11.36 -25.00
N VAL A 138 9.86 10.44 -24.33
CA VAL A 138 8.77 10.73 -23.41
C VAL A 138 9.37 11.10 -22.06
N THR A 139 9.03 12.27 -21.52
CA THR A 139 9.47 12.66 -20.18
C THR A 139 8.79 11.79 -19.12
N LEU A 140 9.35 11.76 -17.91
CA LEU A 140 8.92 10.80 -16.89
C LEU A 140 7.43 10.94 -16.50
N GLU A 141 6.92 12.16 -16.37
CA GLU A 141 5.54 12.38 -15.92
C GLU A 141 4.49 11.95 -16.97
N PRO A 142 4.60 12.36 -18.26
CA PRO A 142 3.86 11.77 -19.35
C PRO A 142 3.99 10.24 -19.43
N PHE A 143 5.17 9.68 -19.19
CA PHE A 143 5.33 8.23 -19.17
C PHE A 143 4.55 7.54 -18.03
N LYS A 144 4.51 8.16 -16.83
CA LYS A 144 3.64 7.67 -15.75
C LYS A 144 2.16 7.73 -16.14
N ASN A 145 1.73 8.76 -16.84
CA ASN A 145 0.35 8.83 -17.32
C ASN A 145 0.08 7.79 -18.42
N TRP A 146 1.04 7.54 -19.30
CA TRP A 146 0.96 6.49 -20.31
C TRP A 146 0.83 5.09 -19.67
N ILE A 147 1.62 4.76 -18.63
CA ILE A 147 1.51 3.45 -17.98
C ILE A 147 0.15 3.26 -17.31
N LYS A 148 -0.46 4.33 -16.75
CA LYS A 148 -1.84 4.28 -16.24
C LYS A 148 -2.82 3.94 -17.35
N TRP A 149 -2.70 4.54 -18.54
CA TRP A 149 -3.53 4.16 -19.68
C TRP A 149 -3.31 2.71 -20.13
N ALA A 150 -2.07 2.22 -20.09
CA ALA A 150 -1.77 0.82 -20.37
C ALA A 150 -2.44 -0.13 -19.35
N VAL A 151 -2.53 0.26 -18.08
CA VAL A 151 -3.29 -0.45 -17.04
C VAL A 151 -4.80 -0.38 -17.31
N VAL A 152 -5.33 0.79 -17.67
CA VAL A 152 -6.74 0.98 -18.03
C VAL A 152 -7.14 0.12 -19.23
N SER A 153 -6.24 -0.03 -20.22
CA SER A 153 -6.45 -0.93 -21.35
C SER A 153 -6.43 -2.42 -20.94
N GLY A 154 -6.03 -2.76 -19.72
CA GLY A 154 -5.98 -4.12 -19.20
C GLY A 154 -4.83 -4.96 -19.74
N ARG A 155 -3.80 -4.37 -20.36
CA ARG A 155 -2.61 -5.08 -20.89
C ARG A 155 -1.48 -5.17 -19.88
N VAL A 156 -1.40 -4.20 -18.98
CA VAL A 156 -0.40 -4.12 -17.92
C VAL A 156 -1.09 -4.20 -16.56
N LYS A 157 -0.45 -4.87 -15.60
CA LYS A 157 -0.86 -4.92 -14.20
C LYS A 157 0.32 -4.70 -13.27
N MET A 158 0.04 -4.24 -12.05
CA MET A 158 1.04 -4.14 -11.00
C MET A 158 1.22 -5.51 -10.32
N ILE A 159 2.46 -5.98 -10.23
CA ILE A 159 2.90 -7.19 -9.53
C ILE A 159 3.91 -6.75 -8.47
N GLY A 160 3.43 -6.57 -7.24
CA GLY A 160 4.22 -5.98 -6.16
C GLY A 160 4.48 -4.50 -6.41
N ILE A 161 5.74 -4.11 -6.64
CA ILE A 161 6.15 -2.73 -6.98
C ILE A 161 6.55 -2.57 -8.46
N ARG A 162 6.32 -3.61 -9.26
CA ARG A 162 6.75 -3.68 -10.66
C ARG A 162 5.56 -3.92 -11.56
N TRP A 163 5.70 -3.52 -12.82
CA TRP A 163 4.74 -3.80 -13.86
C TRP A 163 5.01 -5.17 -14.47
N GLY A 164 3.95 -5.83 -14.90
CA GLY A 164 3.99 -7.05 -15.70
C GLY A 164 2.79 -7.13 -16.61
N LEU A 165 2.83 -8.06 -17.57
CA LEU A 165 1.73 -8.25 -18.51
C LEU A 165 0.58 -9.02 -17.87
N THR A 166 -0.64 -8.66 -18.26
CA THR A 166 -1.83 -9.51 -18.11
C THR A 166 -1.86 -10.56 -19.23
N ASP A 167 -2.83 -11.48 -19.21
CA ASP A 167 -3.00 -12.46 -20.29
C ASP A 167 -3.32 -11.77 -21.63
N LEU A 168 -4.10 -10.68 -21.61
CA LEU A 168 -4.35 -9.83 -22.78
C LEU A 168 -3.07 -9.13 -23.26
N GLY A 169 -2.22 -8.67 -22.33
CA GLY A 169 -0.91 -8.11 -22.66
C GLY A 169 -0.02 -9.12 -23.38
N LYS A 170 0.07 -10.35 -22.86
CA LYS A 170 0.83 -11.44 -23.48
C LYS A 170 0.33 -11.79 -24.88
N GLN A 171 -0.98 -11.80 -25.09
CA GLN A 171 -1.58 -12.05 -26.42
C GLN A 171 -1.24 -10.96 -27.44
N ALA A 172 -0.96 -9.73 -26.99
CA ALA A 172 -0.58 -8.62 -27.88
C ALA A 172 0.90 -8.67 -28.31
N VAL A 173 1.79 -9.27 -27.51
CA VAL A 173 3.24 -9.26 -27.75
C VAL A 173 3.64 -9.87 -29.11
N PRO A 174 3.10 -11.02 -29.57
CA PRO A 174 3.46 -11.57 -30.87
C PRO A 174 3.27 -10.58 -32.02
N ARG A 175 2.18 -9.79 -32.00
CA ARG A 175 1.93 -8.75 -32.99
C ARG A 175 2.89 -7.56 -32.84
N MET A 176 3.29 -7.21 -31.63
CA MET A 176 4.27 -6.13 -31.42
C MET A 176 5.64 -6.49 -31.98
N ARG A 177 6.05 -7.76 -31.88
CA ARG A 177 7.32 -8.26 -32.41
C ARG A 177 7.43 -8.17 -33.93
N THR A 178 6.32 -8.27 -34.65
CA THR A 178 6.33 -8.17 -36.12
C THR A 178 6.48 -6.74 -36.62
N VAL A 179 6.35 -5.73 -35.75
CA VAL A 179 6.57 -4.33 -36.13
C VAL A 179 8.08 -4.09 -36.22
N ASP A 180 8.58 -3.81 -37.42
CA ASP A 180 9.95 -3.34 -37.65
C ASP A 180 10.03 -1.83 -37.34
N PRO A 181 10.81 -1.40 -36.33
CA PRO A 181 10.92 0.02 -35.98
C PRO A 181 11.49 0.89 -37.11
N ASP A 182 12.41 0.36 -37.91
CA ASP A 182 13.09 1.13 -38.95
C ASP A 182 12.14 1.36 -40.14
N GLU A 183 11.44 0.30 -40.58
CA GLU A 183 10.39 0.40 -41.62
C GLU A 183 9.28 1.36 -41.19
N PHE A 184 8.81 1.25 -39.92
CA PHE A 184 7.78 2.15 -39.39
C PHE A 184 8.21 3.62 -39.41
N LEU A 185 9.46 3.91 -39.03
CA LEU A 185 9.98 5.29 -39.04
C LEU A 185 10.22 5.82 -40.45
N GLU A 186 10.62 4.97 -41.39
CA GLU A 186 10.72 5.32 -42.81
C GLU A 186 9.35 5.66 -43.40
N ASP A 187 8.32 4.87 -43.11
CA ASP A 187 6.95 5.13 -43.49
C ASP A 187 6.41 6.45 -42.89
N GLU A 188 6.72 6.73 -41.62
CA GLU A 188 6.33 8.01 -40.99
C GLU A 188 7.02 9.22 -41.63
N LYS A 189 8.30 9.08 -42.01
CA LYS A 189 9.03 10.12 -42.74
C LYS A 189 8.45 10.32 -44.15
N ALA A 190 8.11 9.24 -44.84
CA ALA A 190 7.54 9.26 -46.19
C ALA A 190 6.12 9.86 -46.23
N ALA A 191 5.31 9.61 -45.19
CA ALA A 191 3.97 10.20 -45.06
C ALA A 191 4.02 11.74 -44.90
N GLY A 192 5.14 12.31 -44.46
CA GLY A 192 5.34 13.74 -44.28
C GLY A 192 4.50 14.33 -43.12
N PRO A 193 4.86 15.54 -42.63
CA PRO A 193 4.25 16.16 -41.45
C PRO A 193 2.79 16.66 -41.63
N GLY A 194 2.06 16.19 -42.65
CA GLY A 194 0.70 16.66 -42.97
C GLY A 194 -0.23 15.62 -43.58
N ALA A 195 0.21 14.40 -43.87
CA ALA A 195 -0.67 13.33 -44.33
C ALA A 195 -1.36 12.67 -43.13
N VAL A 196 -2.16 13.44 -42.38
CA VAL A 196 -3.25 12.81 -41.63
C VAL A 196 -4.20 12.31 -42.71
N ALA A 197 -4.26 11.00 -42.92
CA ALA A 197 -5.25 10.39 -43.78
C ALA A 197 -6.63 10.83 -43.29
N ALA A 198 -7.21 11.84 -43.95
CA ALA A 198 -8.63 12.12 -43.81
C ALA A 198 -9.34 10.79 -44.06
N PRO A 199 -10.17 10.31 -43.13
CA PRO A 199 -10.83 9.03 -43.29
C PRO A 199 -11.52 9.04 -44.64
N ALA A 200 -11.19 8.05 -45.48
CA ALA A 200 -11.71 7.92 -46.82
C ALA A 200 -13.21 8.16 -46.77
N ALA A 201 -13.64 9.33 -47.24
CA ALA A 201 -15.03 9.71 -47.25
C ALA A 201 -15.76 8.63 -48.03
N ALA A 202 -16.68 7.94 -47.37
CA ALA A 202 -17.57 7.00 -48.04
C ALA A 202 -18.12 7.69 -49.28
N ALA A 203 -18.00 7.02 -50.43
CA ALA A 203 -18.47 7.53 -51.71
C ALA A 203 -19.87 8.13 -51.53
N PRO A 204 -20.10 9.38 -51.97
CA PRO A 204 -21.35 10.06 -51.71
C PRO A 204 -22.50 9.23 -52.29
N ALA A 205 -23.45 8.87 -51.43
CA ALA A 205 -24.75 8.39 -51.89
C ALA A 205 -25.34 9.44 -52.85
N PRO A 206 -25.98 9.02 -53.96
CA PRO A 206 -26.47 9.93 -54.99
C PRO A 206 -27.47 10.92 -54.38
N ALA A 207 -27.16 12.21 -54.52
CA ALA A 207 -27.99 13.29 -54.02
C ALA A 207 -29.33 13.35 -54.79
N PRO A 208 -30.47 13.62 -54.10
CA PRO A 208 -31.73 13.95 -54.76
C PRO A 208 -31.63 15.29 -55.50
N PRO A 209 -32.44 15.50 -56.56
CA PRO A 209 -32.28 16.61 -57.50
C PRO A 209 -32.54 17.98 -56.87
N LYS A 210 -31.62 18.91 -57.17
CA LYS A 210 -31.57 20.30 -56.73
C LYS A 210 -32.62 21.15 -57.48
N PRO A 211 -33.47 21.95 -56.80
CA PRO A 211 -34.20 23.05 -57.42
C PRO A 211 -33.27 24.21 -57.77
N ALA A 212 -33.47 24.75 -58.97
CA ALA A 212 -32.80 25.94 -59.48
C ALA A 212 -33.21 27.21 -58.72
N ALA A 213 -32.25 28.10 -58.44
CA ALA A 213 -32.22 29.48 -58.92
C ALA A 213 -31.30 30.40 -58.09
N ALA A 214 -30.80 31.42 -58.80
CA ALA A 214 -30.32 32.73 -58.35
C ALA A 214 -28.85 32.88 -57.86
N GLU A 215 -28.02 33.29 -58.81
CA GLU A 215 -26.99 34.36 -58.69
C GLU A 215 -27.49 35.58 -57.88
N PRO A 216 -26.63 36.47 -57.30
CA PRO A 216 -25.44 37.01 -57.97
C PRO A 216 -24.22 37.43 -57.09
N ALA A 217 -23.23 37.97 -57.83
CA ALA A 217 -22.32 39.07 -57.50
C ALA A 217 -20.91 38.76 -56.98
N LYS A 218 -19.97 38.84 -57.94
CA LYS A 218 -18.53 39.10 -57.77
C LYS A 218 -18.28 40.47 -57.12
N VAL A 219 -17.36 40.52 -56.15
CA VAL A 219 -16.49 41.68 -55.91
C VAL A 219 -15.06 41.17 -55.72
N ALA A 220 -14.14 41.78 -56.46
CA ALA A 220 -12.70 41.53 -56.47
C ALA A 220 -11.96 42.59 -55.65
N ALA A 221 -10.90 42.16 -54.93
CA ALA A 221 -9.68 42.90 -54.59
C ALA A 221 -8.83 41.97 -53.69
N ALA A 222 -7.72 41.35 -54.09
CA ALA A 222 -6.42 41.90 -54.50
C ALA A 222 -5.75 42.79 -53.45
N VAL A 223 -4.93 42.20 -52.56
CA VAL A 223 -3.63 42.76 -52.13
C VAL A 223 -2.67 41.60 -51.81
N ALA A 224 -1.57 41.56 -52.56
CA ALA A 224 -0.40 40.74 -52.32
C ALA A 224 0.54 41.43 -51.32
N ALA A 225 1.12 40.68 -50.39
CA ALA A 225 2.32 41.10 -49.68
C ALA A 225 3.20 39.88 -49.41
N LYS A 226 4.35 39.88 -50.09
CA LYS A 226 5.45 38.92 -50.01
C LYS A 226 6.41 39.40 -48.91
N PRO A 227 6.89 38.55 -47.99
CA PRO A 227 8.16 38.79 -47.31
C PRO A 227 9.25 37.84 -47.82
N ALA A 228 10.43 38.42 -47.97
CA ALA A 228 11.68 37.82 -48.39
C ALA A 228 12.26 36.84 -47.34
N PRO A 229 13.14 35.90 -47.75
CA PRO A 229 13.77 34.94 -46.85
C PRO A 229 14.84 35.62 -46.01
N LYS A 230 14.83 35.40 -44.69
CA LYS A 230 15.96 35.71 -43.81
C LYS A 230 16.80 34.46 -43.61
N LYS A 231 18.10 34.66 -43.85
CA LYS A 231 19.22 33.76 -43.63
C LYS A 231 19.28 33.27 -42.18
N ASP A 232 19.65 32.00 -42.06
CA ASP A 232 20.35 31.41 -40.93
C ASP A 232 21.65 32.19 -40.67
N ASP A 233 21.81 32.67 -39.45
CA ASP A 233 23.11 32.93 -38.83
C ASP A 233 22.94 32.54 -37.36
N ASP A 234 23.70 31.53 -36.99
CA ASP A 234 23.82 30.86 -35.70
C ASP A 234 24.92 31.59 -34.90
N PRO A 235 24.59 32.20 -33.75
CA PRO A 235 25.60 32.55 -32.76
C PRO A 235 25.40 31.71 -31.50
N ASP A 236 26.47 31.02 -31.12
CA ASP A 236 26.65 30.31 -29.86
C ASP A 236 26.00 31.05 -28.68
N GLU A 237 24.89 30.51 -28.14
CA GLU A 237 24.32 30.94 -26.86
C GLU A 237 25.20 30.39 -25.73
N ASP A 238 26.13 31.21 -25.26
CA ASP A 238 26.70 31.10 -23.92
C ASP A 238 25.56 31.24 -22.89
N LEU A 239 25.17 30.11 -22.30
CA LEU A 239 24.21 30.05 -21.20
C LEU A 239 24.80 30.75 -19.97
N ASP A 240 24.33 31.97 -19.73
CA ASP A 240 24.60 32.77 -18.53
C ASP A 240 23.99 32.07 -17.29
N LEU A 241 24.78 31.21 -16.65
CA LEU A 241 24.41 30.56 -15.40
C LEU A 241 24.38 31.61 -14.28
N PRO A 242 23.36 31.59 -13.39
CA PRO A 242 23.34 32.50 -12.24
C PRO A 242 24.58 32.29 -11.36
N PRO A 243 25.14 33.37 -10.78
CA PRO A 243 26.36 33.27 -9.99
C PRO A 243 26.19 32.28 -8.84
N GLU A 244 27.21 31.43 -8.64
CA GLU A 244 27.26 30.51 -7.51
C GLU A 244 27.02 31.27 -6.20
N ALA A 245 26.09 30.76 -5.39
CA ALA A 245 25.79 31.33 -4.10
C ALA A 245 27.05 31.33 -3.22
N GLU A 246 27.34 32.47 -2.59
CA GLU A 246 28.45 32.59 -1.66
C GLU A 246 28.30 31.57 -0.52
N PRO A 247 29.41 30.97 -0.05
CA PRO A 247 29.37 29.98 1.02
C PRO A 247 28.73 30.59 2.27
N VAL A 248 27.74 29.87 2.80
CA VAL A 248 27.01 30.28 4.01
C VAL A 248 27.98 30.29 5.19
N ASP A 249 28.09 31.44 5.85
CA ASP A 249 28.94 31.66 7.03
C ASP A 249 28.52 30.75 8.21
N ASP A 250 29.50 29.99 8.73
CA ASP A 250 29.36 29.09 9.89
C ASP A 250 28.79 29.80 11.13
N SER A 251 28.89 31.13 11.22
CA SER A 251 28.31 31.93 12.29
C SER A 251 26.77 31.86 12.36
N VAL A 252 26.10 31.51 11.25
CA VAL A 252 24.64 31.30 11.18
C VAL A 252 24.25 29.99 11.86
N PHE A 253 25.07 28.95 11.73
CA PHE A 253 24.85 27.65 12.39
C PHE A 253 25.04 27.74 13.91
N SER A 254 26.06 28.48 14.37
CA SER A 254 26.29 28.67 15.81
C SER A 254 25.15 29.42 16.52
N ARG A 255 24.44 30.33 15.83
CA ARG A 255 23.25 31.00 16.39
C ARG A 255 22.07 30.05 16.55
N TYR A 256 21.92 29.08 15.64
CA TYR A 256 20.87 28.08 15.73
C TYR A 256 21.11 27.10 16.90
N GLU A 257 22.34 26.68 17.15
CA GLU A 257 22.66 25.79 18.28
C GLU A 257 22.47 26.45 19.66
N GLN A 258 22.77 27.75 19.77
CA GLN A 258 22.55 28.51 21.00
C GLN A 258 21.06 28.72 21.31
N GLN A 259 20.20 28.69 20.30
CA GLN A 259 18.76 28.92 20.48
C GLN A 259 18.01 27.69 21.01
N PHE A 260 18.62 26.50 20.97
CA PHE A 260 18.01 25.22 21.40
C PHE A 260 18.67 24.57 22.63
N SER A 261 19.64 25.25 23.25
CA SER A 261 20.24 24.78 24.50
C SER A 261 19.45 25.29 25.70
N GLU A 262 18.39 24.56 26.11
CA GLU A 262 17.68 24.87 27.36
C GLU A 262 18.54 24.55 28.59
N PRO A 263 18.52 25.40 29.63
CA PRO A 263 19.25 25.14 30.88
C PRO A 263 18.52 24.06 31.71
N THR A 264 19.21 22.95 31.95
CA THR A 264 18.77 21.86 32.83
C THR A 264 18.48 22.38 34.24
N ALA A 265 17.22 22.55 34.58
CA ALA A 265 16.80 22.96 35.92
C ALA A 265 17.05 21.82 36.93
N ALA A 266 17.75 22.16 38.01
CA ALA A 266 18.04 21.25 39.11
C ALA A 266 16.77 20.80 39.84
N ALA A 267 16.71 19.52 40.17
CA ALA A 267 15.60 18.88 40.88
C ALA A 267 15.41 19.46 42.29
N PRO A 268 14.15 19.70 42.74
CA PRO A 268 13.88 20.12 44.11
C PRO A 268 13.99 18.95 45.11
N PRO A 269 14.39 19.22 46.37
CA PRO A 269 14.58 18.18 47.38
C PRO A 269 13.25 17.64 47.92
N ALA A 270 13.25 16.34 48.23
CA ALA A 270 12.12 15.60 48.76
C ALA A 270 11.75 16.03 50.19
N ALA A 271 10.44 16.20 50.45
CA ALA A 271 9.90 16.40 51.79
C ALA A 271 9.46 15.07 52.43
N PRO A 272 9.60 14.90 53.76
CA PRO A 272 9.35 13.66 54.48
C PRO A 272 7.86 13.50 54.85
N GLY A 273 7.45 12.24 55.02
CA GLY A 273 6.04 11.83 55.01
C GLY A 273 5.32 11.86 56.35
N LYS A 274 4.13 11.22 56.37
CA LYS A 274 3.56 10.47 57.51
C LYS A 274 2.27 9.71 57.10
N PRO A 275 1.86 8.70 57.89
CA PRO A 275 1.04 7.57 57.48
C PRO A 275 -0.44 7.76 57.83
N ASP A 276 -1.33 6.90 57.30
CA ASP A 276 -2.19 6.11 58.20
C ASP A 276 -2.93 4.93 57.55
N ARG A 277 -3.24 3.99 58.45
CA ARG A 277 -3.92 2.70 58.31
C ARG A 277 -5.27 2.75 57.60
N VAL A 278 -5.59 1.67 56.88
CA VAL A 278 -6.98 1.16 56.77
C VAL A 278 -7.01 -0.35 57.01
N ALA A 279 -7.93 -0.77 57.87
CA ALA A 279 -8.16 -2.13 58.35
C ALA A 279 -8.83 -3.05 57.29
N PRO A 280 -8.71 -4.39 57.40
CA PRO A 280 -9.34 -5.33 56.48
C PRO A 280 -10.82 -5.59 56.82
N LEU A 281 -11.68 -5.64 55.80
CA LEU A 281 -13.06 -6.15 55.90
C LEU A 281 -13.11 -7.69 55.72
N PRO A 282 -14.11 -8.36 56.31
CA PRO A 282 -14.11 -9.81 56.54
C PRO A 282 -14.65 -10.64 55.36
N ALA A 283 -14.22 -11.90 55.36
CA ALA A 283 -14.59 -12.95 54.42
C ALA A 283 -16.10 -13.28 54.45
N ALA A 284 -16.71 -13.38 53.28
CA ALA A 284 -18.05 -13.90 53.09
C ALA A 284 -18.02 -15.41 52.78
N VAL A 285 -18.86 -16.11 53.52
CA VAL A 285 -19.04 -17.56 53.58
C VAL A 285 -19.80 -18.07 52.35
N ALA A 286 -19.31 -19.16 51.75
CA ALA A 286 -20.02 -19.92 50.71
C ALA A 286 -21.11 -20.82 51.29
N PRO A 287 -22.22 -21.10 50.58
CA PRO A 287 -23.07 -22.23 50.89
C PRO A 287 -22.72 -23.46 50.04
N ALA A 288 -22.67 -24.59 50.72
CA ALA A 288 -22.46 -25.92 50.18
C ALA A 288 -23.66 -26.42 49.36
N VAL A 289 -23.38 -27.09 48.24
CA VAL A 289 -24.35 -27.96 47.55
C VAL A 289 -23.75 -29.35 47.43
N LYS A 290 -24.43 -30.34 48.01
CA LYS A 290 -24.18 -31.78 47.89
C LYS A 290 -24.97 -32.36 46.71
N ALA A 291 -24.31 -33.16 45.88
CA ALA A 291 -24.78 -34.34 45.13
C ALA A 291 -23.77 -34.57 43.99
N GLY A 292 -23.31 -35.76 43.59
CA GLY A 292 -23.56 -37.15 43.96
C GLY A 292 -22.57 -37.97 43.12
N ALA A 293 -22.05 -39.05 43.69
CA ALA A 293 -20.94 -39.84 43.14
C ALA A 293 -21.32 -40.66 41.89
N ALA A 294 -20.40 -40.72 40.92
CA ALA A 294 -20.22 -41.86 40.02
C ALA A 294 -18.72 -41.98 39.67
N ALA A 295 -18.20 -43.19 39.83
CA ALA A 295 -16.78 -43.52 39.84
C ALA A 295 -16.14 -43.65 38.44
N ALA A 296 -14.88 -43.23 38.30
CA ALA A 296 -13.92 -43.65 37.27
C ALA A 296 -12.49 -43.20 37.67
N PRO A 297 -11.41 -43.84 37.16
CA PRO A 297 -10.23 -44.19 37.95
C PRO A 297 -9.10 -43.14 37.96
N ALA A 298 -8.22 -43.33 38.94
CA ALA A 298 -7.09 -42.51 39.33
C ALA A 298 -6.15 -42.12 38.16
N VAL A 299 -5.95 -40.81 38.02
CA VAL A 299 -4.82 -40.21 37.31
C VAL A 299 -3.89 -39.62 38.38
N VAL A 300 -2.61 -39.97 38.27
CA VAL A 300 -1.52 -39.49 39.12
C VAL A 300 -1.42 -37.96 39.02
N GLU A 301 -1.68 -37.28 40.13
CA GLU A 301 -1.63 -35.84 40.27
C GLU A 301 -0.18 -35.40 40.60
N THR A 302 0.54 -34.90 39.59
CA THR A 302 1.77 -34.14 39.80
C THR A 302 1.41 -32.70 40.18
N ALA A 303 1.97 -32.25 41.30
CA ALA A 303 1.74 -30.93 41.89
C ALA A 303 2.00 -29.77 40.89
N PRO A 304 1.19 -28.70 40.91
CA PRO A 304 1.46 -27.52 40.10
C PRO A 304 2.61 -26.70 40.72
N ALA A 305 3.62 -26.43 39.90
CA ALA A 305 4.66 -25.45 40.21
C ALA A 305 4.04 -24.05 40.31
N GLN A 306 4.47 -23.30 41.33
CA GLN A 306 4.08 -21.91 41.54
C GLN A 306 4.47 -21.02 40.34
N PRO A 307 3.68 -20.00 39.99
CA PRO A 307 4.07 -19.03 38.97
C PRO A 307 5.21 -18.17 39.50
N SER A 308 6.37 -18.23 38.85
CA SER A 308 7.48 -17.31 39.10
C SER A 308 7.13 -15.91 38.60
N ASP A 309 7.46 -14.89 39.40
CA ASP A 309 7.37 -13.48 39.03
C ASP A 309 8.10 -13.20 37.70
N ALA A 310 7.32 -13.06 36.63
CA ALA A 310 7.84 -12.69 35.32
C ALA A 310 8.13 -11.18 35.30
N ALA A 311 9.40 -10.82 35.41
CA ALA A 311 9.86 -9.47 35.21
C ALA A 311 9.46 -8.95 33.81
N VAL A 312 8.85 -7.76 33.77
CA VAL A 312 8.54 -7.03 32.54
C VAL A 312 9.86 -6.57 31.92
N ALA A 313 10.38 -7.33 30.96
CA ALA A 313 11.58 -6.96 30.23
C ALA A 313 11.26 -5.82 29.24
N VAL A 314 11.90 -4.67 29.44
CA VAL A 314 11.93 -3.56 28.48
C VAL A 314 12.67 -4.04 27.22
N ARG A 315 12.02 -3.97 26.06
CA ARG A 315 12.58 -4.42 24.78
C ARG A 315 13.57 -3.40 24.23
N ASP A 316 14.86 -3.65 24.47
CA ASP A 316 15.91 -3.09 23.63
C ASP A 316 16.08 -3.96 22.38
N THR A 317 15.83 -3.39 21.20
CA THR A 317 16.03 -4.05 19.91
C THR A 317 17.52 -4.22 19.63
N ALA A 318 18.07 -5.38 20.00
CA ALA A 318 19.43 -5.77 19.64
C ALA A 318 19.54 -6.07 18.13
N ALA A 319 20.58 -5.53 17.48
CA ALA A 319 20.82 -5.71 16.05
C ALA A 319 21.13 -7.19 15.67
N PRO A 320 20.86 -7.64 14.43
CA PRO A 320 20.93 -9.05 13.99
C PRO A 320 22.34 -9.70 13.95
N GLN A 321 23.37 -9.06 14.51
CA GLN A 321 24.75 -9.53 14.38
C GLN A 321 25.01 -10.88 15.06
N VAL A 322 24.16 -11.28 16.02
CA VAL A 322 24.30 -12.53 16.79
C VAL A 322 23.89 -13.75 15.96
N LEU A 323 22.84 -13.69 15.13
CA LEU A 323 22.45 -14.81 14.26
C LEU A 323 23.51 -15.07 13.18
N VAL A 324 24.11 -13.99 12.66
CA VAL A 324 25.22 -14.05 11.71
C VAL A 324 26.49 -14.60 12.37
N ARG A 325 26.72 -14.35 13.66
CA ARG A 325 27.86 -14.92 14.42
C ARG A 325 27.67 -16.41 14.75
N TYR A 326 26.46 -16.85 15.10
CA TYR A 326 26.17 -18.25 15.43
C TYR A 326 26.29 -19.16 14.19
N VAL A 327 25.88 -18.66 13.00
CA VAL A 327 26.13 -19.35 11.73
C VAL A 327 27.62 -19.30 11.34
N ARG A 328 28.37 -18.28 11.77
CA ARG A 328 29.80 -18.15 11.45
C ARG A 328 30.74 -19.00 12.30
N SER A 329 30.38 -19.43 13.50
CA SER A 329 31.37 -20.06 14.38
C SER A 329 31.59 -21.55 14.11
N GLU A 330 30.72 -22.25 13.36
CA GLU A 330 30.89 -23.69 13.14
C GLU A 330 30.63 -24.22 11.72
N THR A 331 30.09 -23.43 10.78
CA THR A 331 29.91 -23.91 9.40
C THR A 331 30.83 -23.17 8.43
N ALA A 332 31.85 -23.90 7.97
CA ALA A 332 32.70 -23.54 6.85
C ALA A 332 31.86 -23.08 5.65
N CYS A 333 32.39 -22.12 4.88
CA CYS A 333 31.78 -21.44 3.74
C CYS A 333 31.54 -22.36 2.51
N GLY A 334 31.05 -23.58 2.74
CA GLY A 334 30.71 -24.61 1.76
C GLY A 334 29.63 -25.59 2.26
N SER A 335 28.98 -25.35 3.39
CA SER A 335 27.87 -26.18 3.86
C SER A 335 26.61 -25.97 3.01
N ALA A 336 25.86 -27.05 2.78
CA ALA A 336 24.56 -27.01 2.12
C ALA A 336 23.63 -25.96 2.78
N PRO A 337 22.70 -25.35 2.02
CA PRO A 337 21.74 -24.41 2.58
C PRO A 337 20.92 -25.08 3.69
N LEU A 338 20.74 -24.37 4.81
CA LEU A 338 20.00 -24.89 5.96
C LEU A 338 18.58 -25.30 5.56
N GLY A 339 18.17 -26.49 5.99
CA GLY A 339 16.80 -26.95 5.87
C GLY A 339 15.85 -26.20 6.82
N PRO A 340 14.53 -26.22 6.59
CA PRO A 340 13.56 -25.55 7.46
C PRO A 340 13.67 -25.97 8.94
N ALA A 341 13.95 -27.24 9.23
CA ALA A 341 14.11 -27.73 10.59
C ALA A 341 15.32 -27.11 11.31
N GLU A 342 16.43 -26.94 10.59
CA GLU A 342 17.66 -26.32 11.12
C GLU A 342 17.46 -24.82 11.36
N VAL A 343 16.73 -24.15 10.46
CA VAL A 343 16.33 -22.75 10.65
C VAL A 343 15.48 -22.58 11.90
N VAL A 344 14.49 -23.45 12.11
CA VAL A 344 13.63 -23.42 13.31
C VAL A 344 14.45 -23.65 14.59
N ALA A 345 15.40 -24.60 14.57
CA ALA A 345 16.29 -24.84 15.70
C ALA A 345 17.15 -23.61 16.02
N ALA A 346 17.76 -22.99 15.00
CA ALA A 346 18.56 -21.77 15.15
C ALA A 346 17.73 -20.58 15.70
N LEU A 347 16.50 -20.42 15.22
CA LEU A 347 15.57 -19.40 15.74
C LEU A 347 15.21 -19.63 17.20
N ARG A 348 14.98 -20.89 17.58
CA ARG A 348 14.68 -21.25 18.96
C ARG A 348 15.84 -20.91 19.89
N ASP A 349 17.07 -21.27 19.51
CA ASP A 349 18.25 -20.96 20.30
C ASP A 349 18.48 -19.45 20.38
N HIS A 350 18.31 -18.73 19.26
CA HIS A 350 18.38 -17.27 19.26
C HIS A 350 17.36 -16.63 20.21
N GLY A 351 16.09 -17.04 20.15
CA GLY A 351 15.07 -16.50 21.04
C GLY A 351 15.36 -16.77 22.50
N ARG A 352 15.90 -17.95 22.84
CA ARG A 352 16.36 -18.27 24.21
C ARG A 352 17.48 -17.34 24.65
N THR A 353 18.48 -17.07 23.79
CA THR A 353 19.59 -16.17 24.13
C THR A 353 19.15 -14.73 24.39
N LEU A 354 18.09 -14.29 23.72
CA LEU A 354 17.49 -12.96 23.90
C LEU A 354 16.46 -12.90 25.04
N GLY A 355 16.19 -14.02 25.72
CA GLY A 355 15.12 -14.09 26.72
C GLY A 355 13.73 -13.81 26.13
N LEU A 356 13.53 -14.01 24.82
CA LEU A 356 12.25 -13.79 24.17
C LEU A 356 11.25 -14.83 24.66
N GLY A 357 10.32 -14.39 25.49
CA GLY A 357 9.20 -15.20 25.97
C GLY A 357 7.99 -15.12 25.04
N GLY A 358 7.24 -16.22 24.97
CA GLY A 358 5.97 -16.33 24.25
C GLY A 358 4.77 -15.62 24.86
N GLY A 359 5.01 -14.62 25.71
CA GLY A 359 3.95 -13.90 26.43
C GLY A 359 2.93 -13.27 25.48
N SER A 360 1.71 -13.08 25.98
CA SER A 360 0.68 -12.31 25.27
C SER A 360 0.86 -10.82 25.52
N LEU A 361 0.74 -10.04 24.45
CA LEU A 361 0.69 -8.58 24.49
C LEU A 361 -0.57 -8.08 25.20
N LEU A 362 -1.66 -8.84 25.18
CA LEU A 362 -2.85 -8.51 25.97
C LEU A 362 -2.52 -8.47 27.45
N LEU A 363 -1.80 -9.48 27.94
CA LEU A 363 -1.34 -9.52 29.33
C LEU A 363 -0.37 -8.36 29.63
N ALA A 364 0.57 -8.08 28.72
CA ALA A 364 1.51 -6.97 28.87
C ALA A 364 0.82 -5.60 28.99
N HIS A 365 -0.36 -5.44 28.38
CA HIS A 365 -1.17 -4.22 28.45
C HIS A 365 -2.33 -4.32 29.46
N GLY A 366 -2.30 -5.27 30.40
CA GLY A 366 -3.28 -5.41 31.47
C GLY A 366 -4.66 -5.94 31.05
N ILE A 367 -4.76 -6.53 29.85
CA ILE A 367 -5.97 -7.17 29.34
C ILE A 367 -5.94 -8.65 29.73
N GLU A 368 -6.60 -8.98 30.85
CA GLU A 368 -6.55 -10.32 31.42
C GLU A 368 -7.51 -11.32 30.75
N PRO A 369 -7.16 -12.62 30.69
CA PRO A 369 -8.00 -13.65 30.05
C PRO A 369 -9.35 -13.83 30.73
N ARG A 370 -9.45 -13.60 32.05
CA ARG A 370 -10.73 -13.65 32.78
C ARG A 370 -11.75 -12.64 32.28
N MET A 371 -11.31 -11.52 31.70
CA MET A 371 -12.20 -10.54 31.07
C MET A 371 -12.93 -11.15 29.87
N ALA A 372 -12.36 -12.15 29.19
CA ALA A 372 -13.04 -12.84 28.11
C ALA A 372 -14.30 -13.61 28.56
N GLN A 373 -14.34 -14.01 29.83
CA GLN A 373 -15.47 -14.75 30.41
C GLN A 373 -16.50 -13.79 31.00
N ASN A 374 -16.04 -12.77 31.73
CA ASN A 374 -16.92 -11.84 32.45
C ASN A 374 -17.45 -10.72 31.56
N GLU A 375 -16.62 -10.19 30.66
CA GLU A 375 -16.91 -9.02 29.82
C GLU A 375 -16.40 -9.26 28.37
N PRO A 376 -16.94 -10.27 27.65
CA PRO A 376 -16.39 -10.72 26.37
C PRO A 376 -16.32 -9.62 25.30
N ALA A 377 -17.33 -8.74 25.26
CA ALA A 377 -17.38 -7.59 24.36
C ALA A 377 -16.24 -6.60 24.63
N ARG A 378 -16.00 -6.26 25.90
CA ARG A 378 -14.90 -5.37 26.32
C ARG A 378 -13.54 -5.98 26.04
N HIS A 379 -13.38 -7.27 26.34
CA HIS A 379 -12.15 -8.00 26.06
C HIS A 379 -11.85 -8.05 24.55
N LEU A 380 -12.86 -8.26 23.71
CA LEU A 380 -12.71 -8.24 22.26
C LEU A 380 -12.37 -6.84 21.75
N PHE A 381 -13.06 -5.80 22.25
CA PHE A 381 -12.81 -4.40 21.94
C PHE A 381 -11.36 -3.97 22.20
N LEU A 382 -10.86 -4.20 23.42
CA LEU A 382 -9.50 -3.81 23.78
C LEU A 382 -8.45 -4.59 22.99
N ALA A 383 -8.69 -5.87 22.73
CA ALA A 383 -7.78 -6.66 21.90
C ALA A 383 -7.73 -6.18 20.44
N ALA A 384 -8.88 -5.80 19.87
CA ALA A 384 -8.94 -5.23 18.52
C ALA A 384 -8.24 -3.86 18.45
N LEU A 385 -8.36 -3.02 19.48
CA LEU A 385 -7.63 -1.75 19.58
C LEU A 385 -6.12 -1.98 19.57
N VAL A 386 -5.60 -2.87 20.43
CA VAL A 386 -4.18 -3.22 20.48
C VAL A 386 -3.73 -3.75 19.11
N ALA A 387 -4.49 -4.69 18.53
CA ALA A 387 -4.18 -5.27 17.23
C ALA A 387 -4.14 -4.24 16.09
N ARG A 388 -5.02 -3.23 16.09
CA ARG A 388 -4.98 -2.13 15.13
C ARG A 388 -3.72 -1.29 15.29
N GLY A 389 -3.33 -0.95 16.52
CA GLY A 389 -2.11 -0.20 16.79
C GLY A 389 -0.86 -0.93 16.29
N TYR A 390 -0.74 -2.22 16.61
CA TYR A 390 0.35 -3.07 16.09
C TYR A 390 0.29 -3.27 14.57
N ALA A 391 -0.90 -3.31 13.97
CA ALA A 391 -1.02 -3.40 12.51
C ALA A 391 -0.54 -2.13 11.79
N LEU A 392 -0.62 -0.97 12.44
CA LEU A 392 -0.20 0.32 11.88
C LEU A 392 1.32 0.53 11.95
N THR A 393 1.97 0.18 13.07
CA THR A 393 3.42 0.44 13.25
C THR A 393 4.28 -0.82 13.28
N GLY A 394 3.71 -1.99 13.55
CA GLY A 394 4.42 -3.27 13.66
C GLY A 394 5.15 -3.48 14.99
N ASP A 395 5.61 -2.40 15.63
CA ASP A 395 6.42 -2.42 16.85
C ASP A 395 5.63 -2.17 18.15
N GLY A 396 4.40 -1.67 18.05
CA GLY A 396 3.56 -1.35 19.21
C GLY A 396 3.71 0.07 19.76
N ARG A 397 4.60 0.91 19.21
CA ARG A 397 4.83 2.29 19.71
C ARG A 397 3.57 3.13 19.78
N LEU A 398 2.63 2.90 18.86
CA LEU A 398 1.34 3.60 18.88
C LEU A 398 0.46 3.17 20.06
N VAL A 399 0.51 1.89 20.46
CA VAL A 399 -0.22 1.37 21.63
C VAL A 399 0.42 1.89 22.91
N ASP A 400 1.76 1.89 23.00
CA ASP A 400 2.47 2.39 24.18
C ASP A 400 2.21 3.90 24.40
N ALA A 401 2.30 4.70 23.34
CA ALA A 401 1.96 6.11 23.39
C ALA A 401 0.50 6.34 23.79
N LEU A 402 -0.42 5.49 23.32
CA LEU A 402 -1.81 5.57 23.72
C LEU A 402 -1.99 5.30 25.22
N ILE A 403 -1.34 4.24 25.73
CA ILE A 403 -1.37 3.87 27.16
C ILE A 403 -0.82 4.99 28.04
N GLU A 404 0.30 5.60 27.64
CA GLU A 404 0.89 6.75 28.33
C GLU A 404 -0.12 7.90 28.44
N ARG A 405 -0.75 8.26 27.32
CA ARG A 405 -1.74 9.36 27.24
C ARG A 405 -3.03 9.07 28.01
N THR A 406 -3.38 7.80 28.22
CA THR A 406 -4.56 7.38 28.96
C THR A 406 -4.28 7.09 30.44
N GLY A 407 -3.12 7.48 30.96
CA GLY A 407 -2.77 7.35 32.38
C GLY A 407 -2.22 5.97 32.74
N GLY A 408 -1.47 5.36 31.83
CA GLY A 408 -0.75 4.10 32.06
C GLY A 408 -1.59 2.84 31.88
N THR A 409 -2.86 2.94 31.45
CA THR A 409 -3.72 1.76 31.23
C THR A 409 -4.69 1.96 30.06
N LEU A 410 -5.16 0.86 29.45
CA LEU A 410 -6.20 0.89 28.42
C LEU A 410 -7.63 0.94 28.99
N ALA A 411 -7.78 0.88 30.32
CA ALA A 411 -9.09 0.82 30.96
C ALA A 411 -10.02 2.01 30.63
N PRO A 412 -9.55 3.27 30.53
CA PRO A 412 -10.38 4.40 30.14
C PRO A 412 -10.96 4.29 28.73
N LEU A 413 -10.24 3.60 27.82
CA LEU A 413 -10.67 3.44 26.42
C LEU A 413 -11.81 2.45 26.28
N ALA A 414 -12.00 1.55 27.24
CA ALA A 414 -13.14 0.64 27.26
C ALA A 414 -14.49 1.39 27.29
N LEU A 415 -14.53 2.61 27.82
CA LEU A 415 -15.73 3.46 27.81
C LEU A 415 -16.21 3.74 26.38
N LEU A 416 -15.32 3.75 25.38
CA LEU A 416 -15.68 4.01 23.98
C LEU A 416 -16.53 2.87 23.38
N LEU A 417 -16.48 1.67 23.96
CA LEU A 417 -17.41 0.60 23.62
C LEU A 417 -18.85 1.03 23.96
N ASP A 418 -19.05 1.52 25.19
CA ASP A 418 -20.36 1.88 25.74
C ASP A 418 -20.84 3.27 25.34
N ARG A 419 -19.92 4.19 25.05
CA ARG A 419 -20.20 5.60 24.77
C ARG A 419 -19.23 6.12 23.71
N PRO A 420 -19.43 5.79 22.42
CA PRO A 420 -18.54 6.24 21.36
C PRO A 420 -18.49 7.78 21.24
N GLU A 421 -19.54 8.47 21.67
CA GLU A 421 -19.58 9.94 21.75
C GLU A 421 -18.57 10.53 22.76
N ALA A 422 -18.17 9.76 23.78
CA ALA A 422 -17.15 10.17 24.74
C ALA A 422 -15.75 10.28 24.10
N LEU A 423 -15.59 9.88 22.83
CA LEU A 423 -14.35 10.07 22.08
C LEU A 423 -13.95 11.54 22.03
N VAL A 424 -14.89 12.45 21.75
CA VAL A 424 -14.58 13.89 21.59
C VAL A 424 -13.99 14.47 22.87
N ASP A 425 -14.63 14.18 24.01
CA ASP A 425 -14.14 14.60 25.33
C ASP A 425 -12.79 13.93 25.67
N GLY A 426 -12.66 12.64 25.32
CA GLY A 426 -11.43 11.86 25.50
C GLY A 426 -10.24 12.44 24.74
N LEU A 427 -10.43 12.88 23.49
CA LEU A 427 -9.35 13.47 22.68
C LEU A 427 -8.76 14.72 23.33
N GLY A 428 -9.60 15.58 23.91
CA GLY A 428 -9.14 16.74 24.69
C GLY A 428 -8.40 16.31 25.96
N LYS A 429 -9.01 15.40 26.73
CA LYS A 429 -8.45 14.92 28.01
C LYS A 429 -7.10 14.22 27.85
N TRP A 430 -6.90 13.46 26.78
CA TRP A 430 -5.66 12.72 26.49
C TRP A 430 -4.66 13.53 25.65
N GLN A 431 -4.92 14.83 25.44
CA GLN A 431 -4.06 15.74 24.69
C GLN A 431 -3.80 15.28 23.24
N LEU A 432 -4.79 14.63 22.63
CA LEU A 432 -4.73 14.11 21.26
C LEU A 432 -5.36 15.09 20.27
N THR A 433 -5.34 16.39 20.54
CA THR A 433 -5.86 17.44 19.64
C THR A 433 -4.77 18.10 18.80
N ALA A 434 -3.49 17.89 19.13
CA ALA A 434 -2.36 18.45 18.41
C ALA A 434 -2.25 17.91 16.97
N SER A 435 -1.81 18.74 16.03
CA SER A 435 -1.73 18.39 14.60
C SER A 435 -0.50 17.55 14.22
N ASP A 436 0.27 17.06 15.20
CA ASP A 436 1.44 16.25 14.90
C ASP A 436 1.04 14.86 14.33
N PRO A 437 1.95 14.19 13.60
CA PRO A 437 1.66 12.90 12.96
C PRO A 437 1.27 11.79 13.95
N GLN A 438 1.87 11.76 15.16
CA GLN A 438 1.59 10.73 16.15
C GLN A 438 0.18 10.90 16.73
N CYS A 439 -0.19 12.12 17.13
CA CYS A 439 -1.55 12.43 17.57
C CYS A 439 -2.58 12.17 16.47
N THR A 440 -2.24 12.45 15.20
CA THR A 440 -3.11 12.14 14.07
C THR A 440 -3.34 10.63 13.91
N ALA A 441 -2.29 9.83 14.02
CA ALA A 441 -2.39 8.37 13.98
C ALA A 441 -3.20 7.82 15.18
N LEU A 442 -2.98 8.35 16.38
CA LEU A 442 -3.73 7.97 17.59
C LEU A 442 -5.22 8.32 17.48
N ARG A 443 -5.55 9.51 16.97
CA ARG A 443 -6.94 9.88 16.67
C ARG A 443 -7.58 8.91 15.70
N GLY A 444 -6.91 8.62 14.58
CA GLY A 444 -7.39 7.65 13.58
C GLY A 444 -7.67 6.29 14.21
N LEU A 445 -6.72 5.78 15.00
CA LEU A 445 -6.85 4.52 15.74
C LEU A 445 -8.08 4.51 16.67
N LEU A 446 -8.32 5.59 17.41
CA LEU A 446 -9.46 5.68 18.33
C LEU A 446 -10.81 5.81 17.62
N VAL A 447 -10.88 6.57 16.51
CA VAL A 447 -12.07 6.64 15.66
C VAL A 447 -12.42 5.26 15.11
N ASP A 448 -11.42 4.56 14.57
CA ASP A 448 -11.53 3.20 14.06
C ASP A 448 -12.00 2.21 15.13
N ALA A 449 -11.44 2.31 16.35
CA ALA A 449 -11.87 1.50 17.48
C ALA A 449 -13.33 1.80 17.86
N ALA A 450 -13.74 3.07 17.92
CA ALA A 450 -15.12 3.44 18.21
C ALA A 450 -16.11 2.89 17.17
N ILE A 451 -15.74 2.86 15.88
CA ILE A 451 -16.51 2.20 14.81
C ILE A 451 -16.62 0.69 15.11
N GLY A 452 -15.52 0.03 15.47
CA GLY A 452 -15.52 -1.38 15.88
C GLY A 452 -16.40 -1.65 17.11
N GLY A 453 -16.40 -0.75 18.10
CA GLY A 453 -17.27 -0.83 19.28
C GLY A 453 -18.76 -0.77 18.91
N ARG A 454 -19.14 0.07 17.96
CA ARG A 454 -20.52 0.08 17.42
C ARG A 454 -20.89 -1.24 16.74
N ALA A 455 -19.94 -1.87 16.04
CA ALA A 455 -20.18 -3.18 15.43
C ALA A 455 -20.43 -4.27 16.48
N ILE A 456 -19.66 -4.30 17.58
CA ILE A 456 -19.92 -5.22 18.70
C ILE A 456 -21.29 -4.96 19.33
N LYS A 457 -21.68 -3.70 19.50
CA LYS A 457 -23.01 -3.37 20.04
C LYS A 457 -24.16 -3.79 19.13
N ALA A 458 -23.97 -3.67 17.82
CA ALA A 458 -24.96 -4.12 16.85
C ALA A 458 -25.08 -5.66 16.79
N GLN A 459 -24.04 -6.38 17.21
CA GLN A 459 -23.99 -7.85 17.26
C GLN A 459 -23.44 -8.30 18.62
N PRO A 460 -24.26 -8.27 19.70
CA PRO A 460 -23.79 -8.58 21.06
C PRO A 460 -23.20 -9.99 21.23
N ASP A 461 -23.57 -10.91 20.35
CA ASP A 461 -23.10 -12.29 20.28
C ASP A 461 -21.84 -12.48 19.42
N LEU A 462 -21.32 -11.41 18.79
CA LEU A 462 -20.12 -11.45 17.96
C LEU A 462 -18.91 -12.08 18.69
N PRO A 463 -18.60 -11.77 19.98
CA PRO A 463 -17.50 -12.43 20.67
C PRO A 463 -17.66 -13.96 20.75
N GLN A 464 -18.88 -14.45 20.99
CA GLN A 464 -19.19 -15.88 21.06
C GLN A 464 -19.13 -16.52 19.68
N GLN A 465 -19.66 -15.85 18.64
CA GLN A 465 -19.58 -16.32 17.25
C GLN A 465 -18.12 -16.48 16.80
N LEU A 466 -17.26 -15.48 17.06
CA LEU A 466 -15.84 -15.53 16.73
C LEU A 466 -15.11 -16.64 17.49
N ALA A 467 -15.40 -16.81 18.79
CA ALA A 467 -14.82 -17.89 19.59
C ALA A 467 -15.29 -19.30 19.15
N ALA A 468 -16.47 -19.38 18.53
CA ALA A 468 -17.08 -20.61 18.03
C ALA A 468 -16.76 -20.89 16.54
N ALA A 469 -16.03 -20.01 15.86
CA ALA A 469 -15.71 -20.17 14.45
C ALA A 469 -14.98 -21.51 14.18
N THR A 470 -15.46 -22.25 13.18
CA THR A 470 -14.93 -23.57 12.80
C THR A 470 -13.96 -23.52 11.63
N ALA A 471 -13.91 -22.40 10.89
CA ALA A 471 -13.00 -22.17 9.77
C ALA A 471 -12.26 -20.84 9.93
N SER A 472 -10.95 -20.84 9.67
CA SER A 472 -10.06 -19.68 9.89
C SER A 472 -10.37 -18.53 8.92
N ASP A 473 -10.74 -18.86 7.68
CA ASP A 473 -11.17 -17.90 6.66
C ASP A 473 -12.46 -17.18 7.06
N ALA A 474 -13.43 -17.91 7.62
CA ALA A 474 -14.63 -17.31 8.20
C ALA A 474 -14.31 -16.42 9.40
N LEU A 475 -13.42 -16.87 10.31
CA LEU A 475 -12.99 -16.08 11.47
C LEU A 475 -12.34 -14.75 11.06
N VAL A 476 -11.39 -14.78 10.12
CA VAL A 476 -10.73 -13.56 9.61
C VAL A 476 -11.73 -12.64 8.91
N THR A 477 -12.63 -13.20 8.09
CA THR A 477 -13.66 -12.42 7.39
C THR A 477 -14.61 -11.74 8.37
N GLN A 478 -15.10 -12.46 9.38
CA GLN A 478 -15.98 -11.91 10.42
C GLN A 478 -15.29 -10.82 11.24
N LEU A 479 -14.01 -11.01 11.60
CA LEU A 479 -13.22 -9.96 12.25
C LEU A 479 -13.15 -8.70 11.41
N LEU A 480 -12.79 -8.80 10.12
CA LEU A 480 -12.61 -7.68 9.20
C LEU A 480 -13.93 -6.99 8.82
N GLN A 481 -15.04 -7.73 8.73
CA GLN A 481 -16.35 -7.15 8.45
C GLN A 481 -17.01 -6.54 9.69
N GLY A 482 -16.70 -7.08 10.87
CA GLY A 482 -17.18 -6.59 12.16
C GLY A 482 -16.23 -5.58 12.80
N ILE A 483 -15.57 -6.00 13.88
CA ILE A 483 -14.82 -5.12 14.77
C ILE A 483 -13.57 -4.47 14.13
N LEU A 484 -12.99 -5.11 13.11
CA LEU A 484 -11.81 -4.63 12.39
C LEU A 484 -12.15 -3.98 11.04
N ARG A 485 -13.38 -3.52 10.84
CA ARG A 485 -13.75 -2.79 9.62
C ARG A 485 -12.83 -1.59 9.39
N GLY A 486 -12.28 -1.51 8.18
CA GLY A 486 -11.31 -0.48 7.77
C GLY A 486 -9.87 -0.71 8.26
N ALA A 487 -9.62 -1.67 9.14
CA ALA A 487 -8.26 -1.98 9.60
C ALA A 487 -7.43 -2.66 8.48
N PRO A 488 -6.09 -2.53 8.53
CA PRO A 488 -5.22 -3.40 7.74
C PRO A 488 -5.53 -4.87 8.03
N GLN A 489 -5.54 -5.74 6.99
CA GLN A 489 -5.89 -7.16 7.12
C GLN A 489 -5.08 -7.89 8.19
N VAL A 490 -3.81 -7.49 8.39
CA VAL A 490 -2.92 -8.08 9.41
C VAL A 490 -3.44 -7.92 10.84
N ALA A 491 -4.30 -6.93 11.13
CA ALA A 491 -4.91 -6.73 12.44
C ALA A 491 -5.73 -7.95 12.90
N ALA A 492 -6.39 -8.66 11.98
CA ALA A 492 -7.14 -9.87 12.33
C ALA A 492 -6.21 -10.96 12.88
N PHE A 493 -5.05 -11.14 12.28
CA PHE A 493 -4.04 -12.10 12.73
C PHE A 493 -3.44 -11.72 14.08
N TRP A 494 -3.27 -10.43 14.35
CA TRP A 494 -2.86 -9.95 15.69
C TRP A 494 -3.89 -10.33 16.75
N VAL A 495 -5.18 -10.08 16.50
CA VAL A 495 -6.25 -10.49 17.44
C VAL A 495 -6.20 -12.00 17.65
N VAL A 496 -6.18 -12.79 16.59
CA VAL A 496 -6.20 -14.26 16.70
C VAL A 496 -4.99 -14.78 17.46
N ARG A 497 -3.77 -14.37 17.10
CA ARG A 497 -2.53 -14.78 17.79
C ARG A 497 -2.62 -14.45 19.27
N GLU A 498 -3.02 -13.23 19.62
CA GLU A 498 -3.04 -12.80 21.01
C GLU A 498 -4.13 -13.49 21.83
N LYS A 499 -5.30 -13.76 21.26
CA LYS A 499 -6.33 -14.55 21.94
C LYS A 499 -5.89 -15.99 22.16
N VAL A 500 -5.14 -16.58 21.23
CA VAL A 500 -4.58 -17.93 21.39
C VAL A 500 -3.47 -17.94 22.46
N ARG A 501 -2.52 -16.99 22.42
CA ARG A 501 -1.46 -16.87 23.43
C ARG A 501 -2.00 -16.59 24.84
N ALA A 502 -3.09 -15.84 24.95
CA ALA A 502 -3.79 -15.61 26.22
C ALA A 502 -4.63 -16.81 26.69
N GLY A 503 -4.69 -17.91 25.92
CA GLY A 503 -5.48 -19.11 26.25
C GLY A 503 -6.99 -18.93 26.08
N VAL A 504 -7.44 -17.84 25.46
CA VAL A 504 -8.85 -17.47 25.30
C VAL A 504 -9.49 -18.19 24.11
N TRP A 505 -8.77 -18.30 23.00
CA TRP A 505 -9.21 -19.07 21.82
C TRP A 505 -8.35 -20.32 21.70
N GLN A 506 -8.98 -21.49 21.71
CA GLN A 506 -8.30 -22.79 21.67
C GLN A 506 -8.76 -23.66 20.49
N ARG A 507 -9.67 -23.15 19.66
CA ARG A 507 -10.24 -23.89 18.53
C ARG A 507 -9.23 -24.00 17.38
N PRO A 508 -9.26 -25.10 16.60
CA PRO A 508 -8.38 -25.30 15.44
C PRO A 508 -8.35 -24.10 14.48
N ALA A 509 -9.50 -23.51 14.19
CA ALA A 509 -9.65 -22.35 13.29
C ALA A 509 -8.93 -21.08 13.74
N ALA A 510 -8.60 -20.96 15.03
CA ALA A 510 -7.82 -19.86 15.56
C ALA A 510 -6.35 -20.27 15.68
N THR A 511 -6.08 -21.48 16.20
CA THR A 511 -4.71 -21.95 16.44
C THR A 511 -3.91 -22.15 15.16
N ASP A 512 -4.56 -22.51 14.04
CA ASP A 512 -3.88 -22.75 12.76
C ASP A 512 -3.41 -21.46 12.07
N ILE A 513 -3.89 -20.29 12.50
CA ILE A 513 -3.53 -18.97 11.94
C ILE A 513 -3.04 -17.99 13.01
N ALA A 514 -2.71 -18.48 14.21
CA ALA A 514 -2.20 -17.70 15.33
C ALA A 514 -0.71 -17.35 15.17
N PHE A 515 -0.36 -16.86 13.99
CA PHE A 515 0.94 -16.30 13.64
C PHE A 515 0.69 -15.07 12.79
N VAL A 516 1.40 -13.97 13.02
CA VAL A 516 1.12 -12.69 12.36
C VAL A 516 1.99 -12.55 11.12
N PRO A 517 1.43 -12.61 9.89
CA PRO A 517 2.17 -12.47 8.65
C PRO A 517 2.38 -10.99 8.29
N TRP A 518 2.88 -10.17 9.21
CA TRP A 518 3.21 -8.77 8.91
C TRP A 518 4.39 -8.69 7.94
N ARG A 519 4.55 -7.53 7.29
CA ARG A 519 5.46 -7.36 6.15
C ARG A 519 6.89 -7.82 6.44
N ALA A 520 7.46 -7.40 7.58
CA ALA A 520 8.84 -7.73 7.92
C ALA A 520 9.04 -9.23 8.17
N VAL A 521 8.11 -9.87 8.88
CA VAL A 521 8.15 -11.32 9.11
C VAL A 521 7.96 -12.12 7.82
N ARG A 522 7.05 -11.72 6.93
CA ARG A 522 6.92 -12.36 5.61
C ARG A 522 8.20 -12.27 4.80
N LEU A 523 8.85 -11.12 4.81
CA LEU A 523 10.12 -10.92 4.13
C LEU A 523 11.22 -11.81 4.72
N MET A 524 11.30 -11.90 6.05
CA MET A 524 12.26 -12.80 6.71
C MET A 524 11.96 -14.26 6.42
N ALA A 525 10.71 -14.69 6.55
CA ALA A 525 10.29 -16.05 6.23
C ALA A 525 10.61 -16.42 4.78
N TYR A 526 10.37 -15.51 3.83
CA TYR A 526 10.73 -15.71 2.43
C TYR A 526 12.24 -15.86 2.23
N ARG A 527 13.06 -14.98 2.86
CA ARG A 527 14.53 -15.06 2.80
C ARG A 527 15.08 -16.33 3.42
N LEU A 528 14.41 -16.85 4.43
CA LEU A 528 14.69 -18.13 5.08
C LEU A 528 14.09 -19.33 4.34
N ARG A 529 13.45 -19.12 3.17
CA ARG A 529 12.78 -20.15 2.36
C ARG A 529 11.69 -20.93 3.13
N LEU A 530 11.12 -20.30 4.14
CA LEU A 530 10.01 -20.85 4.92
C LEU A 530 8.66 -20.63 4.22
N VAL A 531 8.59 -19.66 3.29
CA VAL A 531 7.45 -19.41 2.40
C VAL A 531 7.95 -19.06 1.00
N ASP A 532 7.09 -19.27 0.00
CA ASP A 532 7.50 -19.16 -1.42
C ASP A 532 7.43 -17.71 -1.94
N SER A 533 6.68 -16.83 -1.24
CA SER A 533 6.54 -15.41 -1.56
C SER A 533 6.35 -14.59 -0.29
N HIS A 534 6.92 -13.38 -0.26
CA HIS A 534 6.63 -12.38 0.77
C HIS A 534 5.44 -11.47 0.40
N PHE A 535 5.05 -11.43 -0.87
CA PHE A 535 3.85 -10.74 -1.35
C PHE A 535 2.65 -11.64 -1.09
N ALA A 536 1.77 -11.19 -0.19
CA ALA A 536 0.58 -11.91 0.23
C ALA A 536 -0.49 -10.91 0.68
N ASP A 537 -1.68 -11.05 0.13
CA ASP A 537 -2.90 -10.32 0.44
C ASP A 537 -4.07 -11.31 0.55
N GLY A 538 -5.11 -10.93 1.30
CA GLY A 538 -6.33 -11.71 1.46
C GLY A 538 -6.05 -13.21 1.75
N PRO A 539 -6.51 -14.13 0.88
CA PRO A 539 -6.28 -15.58 1.06
C PRO A 539 -4.82 -16.00 1.14
N ALA A 540 -3.91 -15.33 0.41
CA ALA A 540 -2.48 -15.66 0.45
C ALA A 540 -1.87 -15.38 1.83
N MET A 541 -2.38 -14.38 2.54
CA MET A 541 -1.95 -14.04 3.90
C MET A 541 -2.31 -15.16 4.90
N LEU A 542 -3.49 -15.76 4.71
CA LEU A 542 -3.95 -16.91 5.49
C LEU A 542 -3.08 -18.15 5.26
N ALA A 543 -2.73 -18.42 3.99
CA ALA A 543 -1.84 -19.54 3.64
C ALA A 543 -0.45 -19.39 4.27
N VAL A 544 0.09 -18.17 4.26
CA VAL A 544 1.36 -17.84 4.93
C VAL A 544 1.25 -18.06 6.45
N ALA A 545 0.18 -17.56 7.09
CA ALA A 545 -0.03 -17.76 8.52
C ALA A 545 -0.10 -19.25 8.89
N ARG A 546 -0.87 -20.05 8.13
CA ARG A 546 -0.95 -21.51 8.33
C ARG A 546 0.39 -22.20 8.22
N ARG A 547 1.15 -21.90 7.16
CA ARG A 547 2.48 -22.48 6.95
C ARG A 547 3.47 -22.07 8.04
N LEU A 548 3.38 -20.85 8.56
CA LEU A 548 4.25 -20.41 9.66
C LEU A 548 3.79 -20.98 11.00
N CYS A 549 2.50 -21.15 11.26
CA CYS A 549 2.00 -21.80 12.47
C CYS A 549 2.47 -23.25 12.63
N THR A 550 2.60 -24.01 11.53
CA THR A 550 3.10 -25.39 11.60
C THR A 550 4.59 -25.45 11.96
N LEU A 551 5.35 -24.42 11.60
CA LEU A 551 6.79 -24.30 11.89
C LEU A 551 7.05 -23.62 13.24
N PHE A 552 6.19 -22.69 13.63
CA PHE A 552 6.30 -21.81 14.79
C PHE A 552 4.97 -21.79 15.55
N PRO A 553 4.77 -22.74 16.47
CA PRO A 553 3.56 -22.77 17.28
C PRO A 553 3.32 -21.43 18.00
N PRO A 554 2.06 -20.99 18.17
CA PRO A 554 1.75 -19.73 18.84
C PRO A 554 2.34 -19.67 20.24
N GLY A 555 3.08 -18.60 20.56
CA GLY A 555 3.73 -18.45 21.86
C GLY A 555 5.03 -19.25 22.00
N SER A 556 5.51 -19.88 20.93
CA SER A 556 6.85 -20.44 20.91
C SER A 556 7.93 -19.35 20.90
N VAL A 557 9.09 -19.69 21.46
CA VAL A 557 10.27 -18.80 21.49
C VAL A 557 10.77 -18.53 20.07
N GLU A 558 10.73 -19.54 19.20
CA GLU A 558 11.09 -19.39 17.78
C GLU A 558 10.17 -18.44 17.01
N ALA A 559 8.86 -18.40 17.31
CA ALA A 559 7.96 -17.40 16.72
C ALA A 559 8.37 -15.97 17.11
N ALA A 560 8.63 -15.76 18.40
CA ALA A 560 9.08 -14.47 18.91
C ALA A 560 10.45 -14.07 18.34
N ALA A 561 11.36 -15.02 18.18
CA ALA A 561 12.67 -14.81 17.55
C ALA A 561 12.53 -14.38 16.09
N LEU A 562 11.67 -15.06 15.32
CA LEU A 562 11.41 -14.68 13.93
C LEU A 562 10.78 -13.29 13.82
N GLU A 563 9.89 -12.92 14.74
CA GLU A 563 9.31 -11.59 14.84
C GLU A 563 10.36 -10.52 15.19
N ALA A 564 11.31 -10.84 16.07
CA ALA A 564 12.41 -9.98 16.47
C ALA A 564 13.51 -9.83 15.39
N LEU A 565 13.61 -10.79 14.46
CA LEU A 565 14.53 -10.72 13.32
C LEU A 565 14.16 -9.65 12.29
N ALA A 566 12.98 -9.03 12.41
CA ALA A 566 12.59 -7.90 11.58
C ALA A 566 13.65 -6.78 11.69
N PRO A 567 14.40 -6.48 10.61
CA PRO A 567 15.53 -5.58 10.71
C PRO A 567 15.06 -4.14 10.96
N GLY A 568 15.72 -3.48 11.91
CA GLY A 568 15.53 -2.05 12.20
C GLY A 568 15.78 -1.15 10.99
N ASP A 569 16.76 -1.43 10.11
CA ASP A 569 16.94 -0.62 8.89
C ASP A 569 17.99 -1.09 7.85
N HIS A 570 18.46 -2.36 7.80
CA HIS A 570 19.73 -2.67 7.10
C HIS A 570 19.75 -3.78 6.06
N LEU A 571 18.60 -4.30 5.64
CA LEU A 571 18.55 -5.18 4.46
C LEU A 571 17.79 -4.49 3.34
N ARG A 572 18.39 -3.39 2.83
CA ARG A 572 17.97 -2.72 1.59
C ARG A 572 17.71 -3.78 0.51
N PHE A 573 16.62 -3.58 -0.23
CA PHE A 573 16.19 -4.43 -1.33
C PHE A 573 17.23 -4.54 -2.46
N ASP A 574 18.28 -3.70 -2.43
CA ASP A 574 19.34 -3.64 -3.43
C ASP A 574 20.46 -4.68 -3.23
N CYS A 575 20.39 -5.51 -2.19
CA CYS A 575 21.30 -6.64 -2.09
C CYS A 575 20.93 -7.69 -3.14
N VAL A 576 21.72 -7.76 -4.22
CA VAL A 576 21.56 -8.67 -5.37
C VAL A 576 21.69 -10.15 -5.02
N GLN A 577 21.99 -10.48 -3.77
CA GLN A 577 22.12 -11.85 -3.28
C GLN A 577 20.78 -12.31 -2.69
N PRO A 578 19.97 -13.11 -3.41
CA PRO A 578 18.87 -13.82 -2.79
C PRO A 578 19.45 -14.91 -1.89
N VAL A 579 18.75 -15.21 -0.80
CA VAL A 579 19.19 -16.08 0.33
C VAL A 579 20.05 -15.30 1.33
N VAL A 580 19.80 -15.58 2.61
CA VAL A 580 20.59 -15.12 3.77
C VAL A 580 22.07 -14.98 3.39
N CYS A 581 22.52 -13.76 3.13
CA CYS A 581 23.93 -13.52 2.84
C CYS A 581 24.69 -13.73 4.16
N GLN A 582 25.33 -14.89 4.32
CA GLN A 582 26.18 -15.18 5.47
C GLN A 582 27.51 -14.37 5.43
N ARG A 583 27.78 -13.69 4.31
CA ARG A 583 29.00 -12.90 4.11
C ARG A 583 28.91 -11.54 4.82
N PRO A 584 30.02 -11.03 5.37
CA PRO A 584 30.07 -9.69 5.94
C PRO A 584 29.86 -8.67 4.84
N CYS A 585 28.75 -7.93 4.89
CA CYS A 585 28.48 -6.85 3.96
C CYS A 585 29.49 -5.71 4.19
N ALA A 586 30.28 -5.36 3.18
CA ALA A 586 31.27 -4.27 3.24
C ALA A 586 30.62 -2.92 3.56
N VAL A 587 29.34 -2.74 3.19
CA VAL A 587 28.52 -1.55 3.51
C VAL A 587 28.40 -1.33 5.03
N HIS A 588 28.44 -2.38 5.85
CA HIS A 588 28.42 -2.25 7.32
C HIS A 588 29.78 -1.90 7.93
N ARG A 589 30.88 -2.00 7.17
CA ARG A 589 32.21 -1.63 7.65
C ARG A 589 32.58 -0.18 7.34
N GLY A 590 31.73 0.55 6.61
CA GLY A 590 32.07 1.90 6.14
C GLY A 590 33.21 1.91 5.11
N GLU A 591 33.46 0.78 4.43
CA GLU A 591 34.54 0.62 3.45
C GLU A 591 34.05 0.84 1.99
N ALA A 592 33.12 1.77 1.77
CA ALA A 592 32.63 2.14 0.44
C ALA A 592 32.94 3.60 0.12
#